data_AF-A0AAW9I949-F1
#
_entry.id   AF-A0AAW9I949-F1
#
_cell.length_a   1.000
_cell.length_b   1.000
_cell.length_c   1.000
_cell.angle_alpha   90.00
_cell.angle_beta   90.00
_cell.angle_gamma   90.00
#
_symmetry.space_group_name_H-M   'P 1'
#
loop_
_entity.id
_entity.type
_entity.pdbx_description
1 polymer ?
#
loop_
_entity_poly.entity_id
_entity_poly.type
_entity_poly.pdbx_seq_one_letter_code
_entity_poly.pdbx_strand_id
1 'polypeptide(L)'
;MITKVNGRGKEVLIGGKKTVTIGERINPTGKKKIEAALKAKNYEVILEEAKNQIKDGADILDVNVGVGGVNEVEVLPELIEYLQKEIDVPLC
;
A
#
# COMPACT_ATOMS: atom_id res chain seq x y z
N MET A 1 6.80 -19.57 16.41
CA MET A 1 7.40 -18.23 16.46
C MET A 1 6.37 -17.24 15.93
N ILE A 2 6.18 -16.09 16.58
CA ILE A 2 5.26 -15.03 16.10
C ILE A 2 6.11 -13.86 15.60
N THR A 3 5.84 -13.42 14.38
CA THR A 3 6.41 -12.19 13.79
C THR A 3 5.38 -11.08 13.87
N LYS A 4 5.82 -9.86 14.21
CA LYS A 4 4.97 -8.68 14.33
C LYS A 4 5.29 -7.71 13.21
N VAL A 5 4.26 -7.21 12.52
CA VAL A 5 4.36 -6.12 11.54
C VAL A 5 3.47 -4.99 12.00
N ASN A 6 4.03 -3.78 12.12
CA ASN A 6 3.32 -2.63 12.70
C ASN A 6 2.98 -1.59 11.62
N GLY A 7 1.73 -1.19 11.58
CA GLY A 7 1.27 0.07 10.96
C GLY A 7 1.19 1.16 12.02
N ARG A 8 0.59 2.32 11.68
CA ARG A 8 0.39 3.40 12.66
C ARG A 8 -0.67 3.05 13.71
N GLY A 9 -1.77 2.43 13.29
CA GLY A 9 -2.91 2.12 14.15
C GLY A 9 -3.16 0.63 14.38
N LYS A 10 -2.46 -0.25 13.64
CA LYS A 10 -2.71 -1.69 13.66
C LYS A 10 -1.43 -2.51 13.75
N GLU A 11 -1.38 -3.46 14.68
CA GLU A 11 -0.38 -4.53 14.73
C GLU A 11 -0.94 -5.78 14.01
N VAL A 12 -0.12 -6.39 13.15
CA VAL A 12 -0.44 -7.65 12.46
C VAL A 12 0.51 -8.74 12.95
N LEU A 13 -0.07 -9.86 13.41
CA LEU A 13 0.65 -11.01 13.93
C LEU A 13 0.71 -12.13 12.90
N ILE A 14 1.93 -12.50 12.47
CA ILE A 14 2.20 -13.58 11.52
C ILE A 14 2.74 -14.79 12.29
N GLY A 15 2.24 -15.99 11.98
CA GLY A 15 2.62 -17.25 12.65
C GLY A 15 1.56 -17.83 13.60
N GLY A 16 0.36 -17.23 13.63
CA GLY A 16 -0.83 -17.76 14.31
C GLY A 16 -1.70 -18.66 13.41
N LYS A 17 -2.97 -18.88 13.80
CA LYS A 17 -3.93 -19.71 13.03
C LYS A 17 -4.58 -18.98 11.84
N LYS A 18 -4.62 -17.64 11.86
CA LYS A 18 -5.21 -16.83 10.79
C LYS A 18 -4.16 -16.58 9.70
N THR A 19 -4.52 -16.85 8.45
CA THR A 19 -3.73 -16.39 7.30
C THR A 19 -3.75 -14.87 7.22
N VAL A 20 -2.58 -14.25 7.20
CA VAL A 20 -2.42 -12.81 6.98
C VAL A 20 -2.41 -12.56 5.48
N THR A 21 -3.21 -11.61 5.01
CA THR A 21 -3.32 -11.27 3.60
C THR A 21 -2.58 -9.98 3.28
N ILE A 22 -1.89 -9.95 2.14
CA ILE A 22 -1.20 -8.77 1.61
C ILE A 22 -1.94 -8.33 0.34
N GLY A 23 -2.47 -7.12 0.34
CA GLY A 23 -3.13 -6.53 -0.83
C GLY A 23 -2.10 -6.04 -1.85
N GLU A 24 -2.11 -6.59 -3.06
CA GLU A 24 -1.12 -6.31 -4.12
C GLU A 24 -1.52 -5.19 -5.09
N ARG A 25 -2.70 -4.56 -4.91
CA ARG A 25 -3.29 -3.81 -6.02
C ARG A 25 -2.66 -2.43 -6.27
N ILE A 26 -1.90 -1.89 -5.32
CA ILE A 26 -1.11 -0.65 -5.47
C ILE A 26 0.19 -1.01 -6.19
N ASN A 27 0.06 -1.33 -7.48
CA ASN A 27 1.17 -1.67 -8.35
C ASN A 27 0.85 -1.19 -9.77
N PRO A 28 1.73 -0.40 -10.42
CA PRO A 28 1.46 0.15 -11.74
C PRO A 28 1.46 -0.90 -12.86
N THR A 29 2.06 -2.08 -12.66
CA THR A 29 2.22 -3.10 -13.70
C THR A 29 0.86 -3.55 -14.24
N GLY A 30 0.58 -3.23 -15.51
CA GLY A 30 -0.68 -3.56 -16.17
C GLY A 30 -1.88 -2.72 -15.71
N LYS A 31 -1.70 -1.72 -14.84
CA LYS A 31 -2.77 -0.91 -14.25
C LYS A 31 -2.66 0.56 -14.65
N LYS A 32 -3.20 0.89 -15.82
CA LYS A 32 -3.19 2.25 -16.40
C LYS A 32 -3.63 3.35 -15.43
N LYS A 33 -4.63 3.08 -14.58
CA LYS A 33 -5.13 4.06 -13.59
C LYS A 33 -4.10 4.38 -12.51
N ILE A 34 -3.45 3.35 -11.95
CA ILE A 34 -2.41 3.49 -10.92
C ILE A 34 -1.16 4.14 -11.52
N GLU A 35 -0.75 3.69 -12.71
CA GLU A 35 0.37 4.29 -13.43
C GLU A 35 0.16 5.79 -13.68
N ALA A 36 -1.00 6.18 -14.22
CA ALA A 36 -1.31 7.59 -14.47
C ALA A 36 -1.36 8.42 -13.17
N ALA A 37 -1.91 7.85 -12.10
CA ALA A 37 -1.95 8.50 -10.80
C ALA A 37 -0.54 8.74 -10.23
N LEU A 38 0.36 7.76 -10.30
CA LEU A 38 1.74 7.90 -9.83
C LEU A 38 2.50 8.96 -10.64
N LYS A 39 2.36 8.96 -11.97
CA LYS A 39 2.99 9.97 -12.86
C LYS A 39 2.49 11.39 -12.57
N ALA A 40 1.22 11.53 -12.22
CA ALA A 40 0.59 12.81 -11.90
C ALA A 40 0.70 13.20 -10.41
N LYS A 41 1.35 12.37 -9.57
CA LYS A 41 1.31 12.48 -8.10
C LYS A 41 -0.11 12.64 -7.51
N ASN A 42 -1.10 12.02 -8.16
CA ASN A 42 -2.48 12.01 -7.68
C ASN A 42 -2.66 10.88 -6.66
N TYR A 43 -2.27 11.13 -5.42
CA TYR A 43 -2.31 10.13 -4.36
C TYR A 43 -3.70 9.77 -3.86
N GLU A 44 -4.71 10.61 -4.12
CA GLU A 44 -6.11 10.28 -3.78
C GLU A 44 -6.58 9.01 -4.48
N VAL A 45 -6.20 8.82 -5.75
CA VAL A 45 -6.52 7.60 -6.50
C VAL A 45 -5.89 6.36 -5.87
N ILE A 46 -4.67 6.50 -5.34
CA ILE A 46 -3.95 5.40 -4.69
C ILE A 46 -4.56 5.10 -3.32
N LEU A 47 -4.96 6.14 -2.58
CA LEU A 47 -5.64 5.98 -1.29
C LEU A 47 -6.99 5.29 -1.42
N GLU A 48 -7.77 5.61 -2.45
CA GLU A 48 -9.02 4.90 -2.71
C GLU A 48 -8.78 3.41 -2.99
N GLU A 49 -7.74 3.07 -3.75
CA GLU A 49 -7.35 1.66 -3.95
C GLU A 49 -6.91 1.00 -2.63
N ALA A 50 -6.15 1.72 -1.79
CA ALA A 50 -5.73 1.24 -0.47
C ALA A 50 -6.95 0.93 0.43
N LYS A 51 -7.89 1.86 0.55
CA LYS A 51 -9.13 1.70 1.33
C LYS A 51 -9.97 0.54 0.81
N ASN A 52 -10.08 0.38 -0.51
CA ASN A 52 -10.82 -0.74 -1.10
C ASN A 52 -10.19 -2.09 -0.76
N GLN A 53 -8.86 -2.21 -0.82
CA GLN A 53 -8.20 -3.46 -0.44
C GLN A 53 -8.35 -3.78 1.05
N ILE A 54 -8.28 -2.78 1.93
CA ILE A 54 -8.53 -2.96 3.37
C ILE A 54 -9.96 -3.43 3.60
N LYS A 55 -10.94 -2.81 2.92
CA LYS A 55 -12.35 -3.21 2.97
C LYS A 55 -12.57 -4.65 2.47
N ASP A 56 -11.81 -5.06 1.46
CA ASP A 56 -11.82 -6.42 0.90
C ASP A 56 -11.07 -7.43 1.79
N GLY A 57 -10.48 -6.99 2.90
CA GLY A 57 -9.91 -7.85 3.95
C GLY A 57 -8.39 -7.88 4.01
N ALA A 58 -7.69 -7.05 3.24
CA ALA A 58 -6.22 -6.97 3.30
C ALA A 58 -5.74 -6.58 4.70
N ASP A 59 -4.84 -7.39 5.28
CA ASP A 59 -4.25 -7.12 6.58
C ASP A 59 -3.04 -6.18 6.50
N ILE A 60 -2.30 -6.25 5.37
CA ILE A 60 -1.13 -5.44 4.99
C ILE A 60 -1.34 -5.00 3.53
N LEU A 61 -0.77 -3.87 3.11
CA LEU A 61 -0.77 -3.46 1.70
C LEU A 61 0.66 -3.40 1.13
N ASP A 62 0.85 -3.99 -0.03
CA ASP A 62 2.06 -3.85 -0.84
C ASP A 62 1.98 -2.57 -1.66
N VAL A 63 3.06 -1.77 -1.66
CA VAL A 63 3.15 -0.49 -2.37
C VAL A 63 4.32 -0.51 -3.34
N ASN A 64 4.01 -0.55 -4.63
CA ASN A 64 5.00 -0.45 -5.70
C ASN A 64 4.77 0.82 -6.52
N VAL A 65 5.84 1.59 -6.76
CA VAL A 65 5.81 2.81 -7.60
C VAL A 65 6.66 2.69 -8.87
N GLY A 66 7.25 1.52 -9.12
CA GLY A 66 8.21 1.27 -10.19
C GLY A 66 7.53 1.24 -11.55
N VAL A 67 7.61 2.35 -12.27
CA VAL A 67 7.14 2.48 -13.66
C VAL A 67 7.86 3.61 -14.38
N GLY A 68 8.09 3.46 -15.68
CA GLY A 68 8.79 4.46 -16.48
C GLY A 68 8.12 5.83 -16.41
N GLY A 69 8.89 6.87 -16.12
CA GLY A 69 8.42 8.25 -15.97
C GLY A 69 8.04 8.66 -14.54
N VAL A 70 8.22 7.78 -13.55
CA VAL A 70 8.09 8.11 -12.12
C VAL A 70 9.47 8.24 -11.50
N ASN A 71 9.72 9.30 -10.72
CA ASN A 71 10.90 9.42 -9.89
C ASN A 71 10.67 8.65 -8.57
N GLU A 72 11.10 7.39 -8.52
CA GLU A 72 10.82 6.51 -7.37
C GLU A 72 11.41 7.03 -6.05
N VAL A 73 12.58 7.67 -6.09
CA VAL A 73 13.28 8.23 -4.92
C VAL A 73 12.48 9.37 -4.29
N GLU A 74 11.67 10.07 -5.08
CA GLU A 74 10.79 11.16 -4.64
C GLU A 74 9.40 10.65 -4.30
N VAL A 75 8.80 9.85 -5.19
CA VAL A 75 7.39 9.46 -5.10
C VAL A 75 7.14 8.41 -4.02
N LEU A 76 8.04 7.45 -3.81
CA LEU A 76 7.80 6.40 -2.81
C LEU A 76 7.72 6.98 -1.38
N PRO A 77 8.69 7.80 -0.89
CA PRO A 77 8.59 8.39 0.44
C PRO A 77 7.35 9.27 0.62
N GLU A 78 7.04 10.12 -0.37
CA GLU A 78 5.86 11.00 -0.35
C GLU A 78 4.55 10.19 -0.23
N LEU A 79 4.40 9.15 -1.06
CA LEU A 79 3.23 8.30 -1.05
C LEU A 79 3.09 7.51 0.25
N ILE A 80 4.19 6.95 0.78
CA ILE A 80 4.17 6.21 2.05
C ILE A 80 3.76 7.12 3.20
N GLU A 81 4.31 8.33 3.30
CA GLU A 81 3.91 9.30 4.33
C GLU A 81 2.44 9.70 4.20
N TYR A 82 1.95 9.90 2.97
CA TYR A 82 0.55 10.21 2.71
C TYR A 82 -0.37 9.06 3.14
N LEU A 83 -0.10 7.83 2.70
CA LEU A 83 -0.90 6.65 3.05
C LEU A 83 -0.90 6.40 4.56
N GLN A 84 0.24 6.47 5.23
CA GLN A 84 0.32 6.24 6.68
C GLN A 84 -0.44 7.27 7.52
N LYS A 85 -0.78 8.45 6.98
CA LYS A 85 -1.66 9.41 7.67
C LYS A 85 -3.14 9.05 7.54
N GLU A 86 -3.50 8.27 6.53
CA GLU A 86 -4.89 8.03 6.12
C GLU A 86 -5.37 6.60 6.38
N ILE A 87 -4.46 5.64 6.57
CA ILE A 87 -4.77 4.23 6.83
C ILE A 87 -3.92 3.63 7.97
N ASP A 88 -4.50 2.67 8.67
CA ASP A 88 -3.91 2.10 9.89
C ASP A 88 -3.10 0.81 9.68
N VAL A 89 -3.30 0.14 8.54
CA VAL A 89 -2.65 -1.13 8.22
C VAL A 89 -1.16 -0.93 7.90
N PRO A 90 -0.29 -1.92 8.17
CA PRO A 90 1.10 -1.86 7.74
C PRO A 90 1.23 -1.81 6.21
N LEU A 91 2.33 -1.22 5.75
CA LEU A 91 2.73 -1.18 4.33
C LEU A 91 3.99 -2.02 4.13
N CYS A 92 4.13 -2.66 2.98
CA CYS A 92 5.36 -3.34 2.53
C CYS A 92 5.82 -2.86 1.16
#